data_AF-A0A524FLV8-F1
#
_entry.id   AF-A0A524FLV8-F1
#
_cell.length_a   1.000
_cell.length_b   1.000
_cell.length_c   1.000
_cell.angle_alpha   90.00
_cell.angle_beta   90.00
_cell.angle_gamma   90.00
#
_symmetry.space_group_name_H-M   'P 1'
#
loop_
_entity.id
_entity.type
_entity.pdbx_description
1 polymer ?
#
loop_
_entity_poly.entity_id
_entity_poly.type
_entity_poly.pdbx_seq_one_letter_code
_entity_poly.pdbx_strand_id
1 'polypeptide(L)'
;MVSFWKWLMIAKNLCLLFHSTVVFSMKNRVLQVLSVVLLLALVQVGSGTPNSTYLPADAITYFPDTEWTSTTPEEQGMNSTILADMMQFIEDSDAPIHGLLVTRNGHIVEEEYWSYYSETSTHHIFSCTKSFTSTLIGIAIRECFIDNVSQKVLDFFPDMTIENMDARKEAMTLEHVLTMTTGLDWNEHNNSYEDPTNMYNQMFDSPNPIQFFLNLPTAYDPGTHWVYTTGASHLLSAIIQVTTNMTTREFADEYLFGPLNMTLGGWNQDLQGINNGGTQLYITLRAMAKLGLLYLSNGTWNGQEILSDEYVCQAITPQATIGTDLAYGYQWWLDTAYNTFSARGSEGQYIFVAPEFNIVIAITQGADDYGEDIHEEILQYIANSIIDAETTTNTEMDLLLPIIGIGAVAMVAVVVFHVRKS
;
A
#
# COMPACT_ATOMS: atom_id res chain seq x y z
N MET A 1 37.16 -34.04 -71.62
CA MET A 1 36.56 -32.84 -70.96
C MET A 1 35.06 -32.96 -70.63
N VAL A 2 34.36 -34.07 -70.93
CA VAL A 2 32.92 -34.24 -70.62
C VAL A 2 32.65 -34.88 -69.24
N SER A 3 33.64 -35.51 -68.60
CA SER A 3 33.48 -36.14 -67.28
C SER A 3 33.60 -35.17 -66.09
N PHE A 4 34.38 -34.09 -66.22
CA PHE A 4 34.59 -33.13 -65.13
C PHE A 4 33.35 -32.27 -64.83
N TRP A 5 32.64 -31.84 -65.87
CA TRP A 5 31.41 -31.03 -65.73
C TRP A 5 30.23 -31.83 -65.16
N LYS A 6 30.15 -33.13 -65.44
CA LYS A 6 29.14 -34.02 -64.82
C LYS A 6 29.35 -34.17 -63.31
N TRP A 7 30.60 -34.28 -62.86
CA TRP A 7 30.91 -34.35 -61.42
C TRP A 7 30.67 -33.02 -60.71
N LEU A 8 30.96 -31.88 -61.35
CA LEU A 8 30.71 -30.55 -60.77
C LEU A 8 29.21 -30.27 -60.60
N MET A 9 28.37 -30.69 -61.55
CA MET A 9 26.91 -30.55 -61.47
C MET A 9 26.29 -31.47 -60.40
N ILE A 10 26.80 -32.70 -60.26
CA ILE A 10 26.37 -33.63 -59.22
C ILE A 10 26.75 -33.08 -57.83
N ALA A 11 27.98 -32.57 -57.66
CA ALA A 11 28.43 -31.96 -56.41
C ALA A 11 27.63 -30.70 -56.05
N LYS A 12 27.29 -29.85 -57.02
CA LYS A 12 26.48 -28.64 -56.80
C LYS A 12 25.04 -28.97 -56.41
N ASN A 13 24.43 -29.99 -57.02
CA ASN A 13 23.09 -30.46 -56.66
C ASN A 13 23.06 -31.19 -55.31
N LEU A 14 24.12 -31.95 -54.95
CA LEU A 14 24.25 -32.56 -53.63
C LEU A 14 24.46 -31.50 -52.53
N CYS A 15 25.25 -30.45 -52.77
CA CYS A 15 25.38 -29.34 -51.80
C CYS A 15 24.07 -28.58 -51.60
N LEU A 16 23.27 -28.36 -52.66
CA LEU A 16 21.97 -27.70 -52.55
C LEU A 16 20.91 -28.57 -51.84
N LEU A 17 20.93 -29.89 -52.08
CA LEU A 17 20.08 -30.85 -51.35
C LEU A 17 20.49 -30.98 -49.88
N PHE A 18 21.80 -31.01 -49.56
CA PHE A 18 22.24 -31.01 -48.16
C PHE A 18 21.90 -29.69 -47.45
N HIS A 19 22.07 -28.54 -48.11
CA HIS A 19 21.67 -27.25 -47.52
C HIS A 19 20.17 -27.16 -47.29
N SER A 20 19.33 -27.57 -48.26
CA SER A 20 17.87 -27.48 -48.11
C SER A 20 17.35 -28.45 -47.05
N THR A 21 17.90 -29.66 -46.95
CA THR A 21 17.43 -30.68 -45.99
C THR A 21 17.90 -30.37 -44.57
N VAL A 22 19.12 -29.84 -44.40
CA VAL A 22 19.64 -29.41 -43.08
C VAL A 22 18.93 -28.15 -42.59
N VAL A 23 18.67 -27.17 -43.48
CA VAL A 23 17.92 -25.95 -43.12
C VAL A 23 16.46 -26.26 -42.81
N PHE A 24 15.82 -27.20 -43.53
CA PHE A 24 14.44 -27.62 -43.26
C PHE A 24 14.33 -28.42 -41.95
N SER A 25 15.27 -29.33 -41.68
CA SER A 25 15.33 -30.07 -40.42
C SER A 25 15.67 -29.17 -39.22
N MET A 26 16.51 -28.15 -39.41
CA MET A 26 16.79 -27.16 -38.36
C MET A 26 15.60 -26.23 -38.12
N LYS A 27 14.89 -25.76 -39.17
CA LYS A 27 13.68 -24.94 -38.99
C LYS A 27 12.57 -25.69 -38.25
N ASN A 28 12.34 -26.97 -38.56
CA ASN A 28 11.34 -27.76 -37.83
C ASN A 28 11.74 -28.07 -36.38
N ARG A 29 13.03 -28.31 -36.10
CA ARG A 29 13.50 -28.50 -34.72
C ARG A 29 13.52 -27.18 -33.94
N VAL A 30 13.86 -26.06 -34.56
CA VAL A 30 13.80 -24.73 -33.95
C VAL A 30 12.34 -24.31 -33.71
N LEU A 31 11.41 -24.58 -34.63
CA LEU A 31 9.98 -24.36 -34.38
C LEU A 31 9.44 -25.27 -33.27
N GLN A 32 9.80 -26.56 -33.22
CA GLN A 32 9.37 -27.45 -32.16
C GLN A 32 9.96 -27.08 -30.79
N VAL A 33 11.23 -26.66 -30.74
CA VAL A 33 11.85 -26.14 -29.52
C VAL A 33 11.22 -24.80 -29.12
N LEU A 34 10.94 -23.90 -30.07
CA LEU A 34 10.23 -22.66 -29.80
C LEU A 34 8.79 -22.91 -29.33
N SER A 35 8.06 -23.90 -29.88
CA SER A 35 6.72 -24.26 -29.43
C SER A 35 6.72 -24.89 -28.04
N VAL A 36 7.73 -25.70 -27.70
CA VAL A 36 7.90 -26.28 -26.35
C VAL A 36 8.36 -25.21 -25.35
N VAL A 37 9.21 -24.27 -25.76
CA VAL A 37 9.59 -23.11 -24.93
C VAL A 37 8.41 -22.16 -24.75
N LEU A 38 7.56 -21.95 -25.77
CA LEU A 38 6.34 -21.15 -25.63
C LEU A 38 5.27 -21.86 -24.78
N LEU A 39 5.14 -23.19 -24.89
CA LEU A 39 4.25 -23.97 -24.02
C LEU A 39 4.78 -24.04 -22.58
N LEU A 40 6.09 -24.10 -22.36
CA LEU A 40 6.68 -24.03 -21.02
C LEU A 40 6.61 -22.62 -20.44
N ALA A 41 6.68 -21.57 -21.27
CA ALA A 41 6.43 -20.20 -20.86
C ALA A 41 4.93 -19.93 -20.56
N LEU A 42 4.01 -20.62 -21.25
CA LEU A 42 2.57 -20.56 -20.97
C LEU A 42 2.15 -21.43 -19.77
N VAL A 43 2.95 -22.44 -19.39
CA VAL A 43 2.72 -23.27 -18.18
C VAL A 43 3.37 -22.66 -16.93
N GLN A 44 4.12 -21.56 -17.07
CA GLN A 44 4.59 -20.73 -15.95
C GLN A 44 3.70 -19.51 -15.65
N VAL A 45 2.54 -19.40 -16.31
CA VAL A 45 1.37 -18.70 -15.74
C VAL A 45 0.56 -19.72 -14.93
N GLY A 46 1.24 -20.48 -14.09
CA GLY A 46 0.61 -21.22 -13.01
C GLY A 46 0.39 -20.22 -11.91
N SER A 47 -0.87 -20.03 -11.53
CA SER A 47 -1.37 -19.58 -10.23
C SER A 47 -0.29 -19.53 -9.14
N GLY A 48 0.56 -18.52 -9.19
CA GLY A 48 1.37 -18.15 -8.05
C GLY A 48 0.36 -17.54 -7.11
N THR A 49 0.02 -18.27 -6.03
CA THR A 49 -0.40 -17.59 -4.81
C THR A 49 0.55 -16.41 -4.65
N PRO A 50 0.07 -15.15 -4.60
CA PRO A 50 0.94 -14.02 -4.37
C PRO A 50 1.84 -14.38 -3.19
N ASN A 51 3.15 -14.33 -3.39
CA ASN A 51 4.07 -14.63 -2.31
C ASN A 51 3.73 -13.66 -1.18
N SER A 52 3.25 -14.19 -0.05
CA SER A 52 2.93 -13.46 1.18
C SER A 52 4.18 -12.84 1.85
N THR A 53 5.25 -12.61 1.08
CA THR A 53 6.57 -12.16 1.55
C THR A 53 6.64 -10.65 1.74
N TYR A 54 5.53 -9.91 1.57
CA TYR A 54 5.50 -8.46 1.78
C TYR A 54 5.32 -8.09 3.26
N LEU A 55 4.64 -8.93 4.03
CA LEU A 55 4.36 -8.71 5.44
C LEU A 55 4.93 -9.88 6.27
N PRO A 56 5.55 -9.63 7.43
CA PRO A 56 6.01 -10.70 8.29
C PRO A 56 4.83 -11.55 8.77
N ALA A 57 4.99 -12.87 8.79
CA ALA A 57 4.03 -13.75 9.46
C ALA A 57 3.99 -13.42 10.96
N ASP A 58 2.79 -13.34 11.54
CA ASP A 58 2.57 -12.99 12.96
C ASP A 58 3.04 -11.58 13.37
N ALA A 59 3.04 -10.61 12.44
CA ALA A 59 3.45 -9.21 12.68
C ALA A 59 2.78 -8.54 13.89
N ILE A 60 1.54 -8.92 14.20
CA ILE A 60 0.76 -8.38 15.32
C ILE A 60 0.16 -9.53 16.13
N THR A 61 0.42 -9.52 17.44
CA THR A 61 -0.17 -10.48 18.39
C THR A 61 -1.25 -9.85 19.27
N TYR A 62 -1.44 -8.54 19.19
CA TYR A 62 -2.42 -7.77 19.98
C TYR A 62 -3.25 -6.86 19.08
N PHE A 63 -4.57 -6.99 19.16
CA PHE A 63 -5.50 -6.09 18.46
C PHE A 63 -6.32 -5.29 19.48
N PRO A 64 -6.32 -3.96 19.40
CA PRO A 64 -7.08 -3.10 20.29
C PRO A 64 -8.56 -3.10 19.88
N ASP A 65 -9.38 -3.94 20.51
CA ASP A 65 -10.83 -3.96 20.28
C ASP A 65 -11.51 -2.77 20.99
N THR A 66 -11.90 -2.95 22.27
CA THR A 66 -12.48 -1.87 23.09
C THR A 66 -11.44 -1.03 23.82
N GLU A 67 -10.36 -1.64 24.28
CA GLU A 67 -9.32 -0.97 25.03
C GLU A 67 -8.00 -1.02 24.28
N TRP A 68 -7.29 0.10 24.26
CA TRP A 68 -5.92 0.15 23.81
C TRP A 68 -5.01 -0.12 25.00
N THR A 69 -4.10 -1.08 24.85
CA THR A 69 -3.07 -1.33 25.86
C THR A 69 -1.83 -0.54 25.47
N SER A 70 -1.50 0.47 26.26
CA SER A 70 -0.20 1.13 26.19
C SER A 70 0.88 0.29 26.88
N THR A 71 2.10 0.40 26.37
CA THR A 71 3.31 -0.30 26.85
C THR A 71 4.47 0.70 26.81
N THR A 72 5.58 0.42 27.49
CA THR A 72 6.74 1.31 27.37
C THR A 72 7.40 1.12 26.00
N PRO A 73 8.03 2.17 25.44
CA PRO A 73 8.82 2.03 24.21
C PRO A 73 9.83 0.87 24.28
N GLU A 74 10.52 0.68 25.41
CA GLU A 74 11.54 -0.36 25.59
C GLU A 74 10.97 -1.79 25.47
N GLU A 75 9.76 -2.03 25.99
CA GLU A 75 9.10 -3.33 25.89
C GLU A 75 8.79 -3.71 24.43
N GLN A 76 8.68 -2.72 23.54
CA GLN A 76 8.52 -2.90 22.10
C GLN A 76 9.81 -2.65 21.31
N GLY A 77 10.96 -2.58 21.98
CA GLY A 77 12.27 -2.40 21.35
C GLY A 77 12.49 -1.00 20.78
N MET A 78 11.91 0.04 21.39
CA MET A 78 12.08 1.44 21.02
C MET A 78 12.75 2.24 22.14
N ASN A 79 13.50 3.27 21.78
CA ASN A 79 14.22 4.14 22.70
C ASN A 79 13.32 5.30 23.13
N SER A 80 12.85 5.27 24.38
CA SER A 80 11.98 6.31 24.93
C SER A 80 12.62 7.71 24.94
N THR A 81 13.95 7.81 25.03
CA THR A 81 14.63 9.12 24.98
C THR A 81 14.44 9.78 23.61
N ILE A 82 14.56 9.01 22.53
CA ILE A 82 14.40 9.54 21.17
C ILE A 82 12.95 9.91 20.89
N LEU A 83 11.99 9.13 21.40
CA LEU A 83 10.58 9.49 21.31
C LEU A 83 10.27 10.74 22.15
N ALA A 84 10.86 10.90 23.34
CA ALA A 84 10.73 12.13 24.11
C ALA A 84 11.31 13.35 23.37
N ASP A 85 12.46 13.20 22.69
CA ASP A 85 13.04 14.26 21.86
C ASP A 85 12.12 14.62 20.67
N MET A 86 11.44 13.64 20.08
CA MET A 86 10.41 13.87 19.05
C MET A 86 9.25 14.69 19.59
N MET A 87 8.75 14.33 20.78
CA MET A 87 7.66 15.06 21.42
C MET A 87 8.06 16.51 21.71
N GLN A 88 9.28 16.74 22.20
CA GLN A 88 9.82 18.09 22.39
C GLN A 88 9.95 18.84 21.06
N PHE A 89 10.40 18.18 19.99
CA PHE A 89 10.47 18.79 18.66
C PHE A 89 9.09 19.24 18.17
N ILE A 90 8.05 18.41 18.34
CA ILE A 90 6.68 18.78 17.97
C ILE A 90 6.21 19.99 18.79
N GLU A 91 6.44 19.99 20.11
CA GLU A 91 6.06 21.11 21.00
C GLU A 91 6.80 22.42 20.69
N ASP A 92 8.05 22.33 20.24
CA ASP A 92 8.88 23.48 19.87
C ASP A 92 8.58 23.99 18.45
N SER A 93 7.84 23.21 17.65
CA SER A 93 7.44 23.58 16.29
C SER A 93 6.19 24.47 16.30
N ASP A 94 6.00 25.23 15.23
CA ASP A 94 4.74 25.96 14.97
C ASP A 94 3.71 25.08 14.21
N ALA A 95 3.97 23.77 14.04
CA ALA A 95 3.10 22.88 13.30
C ALA A 95 1.80 22.62 14.08
N PRO A 96 0.61 22.78 13.46
CA PRO A 96 -0.68 22.62 14.13
C PRO A 96 -1.09 21.15 14.31
N ILE A 97 -0.23 20.32 14.91
CA ILE A 97 -0.53 18.91 15.20
C ILE A 97 -1.67 18.84 16.22
N HIS A 98 -2.68 18.01 15.93
CA HIS A 98 -3.81 17.78 16.83
C HIS A 98 -3.65 16.48 17.61
N GLY A 99 -3.01 15.47 17.02
CA GLY A 99 -2.74 14.21 17.68
C GLY A 99 -1.76 13.33 16.91
N LEU A 100 -1.00 12.55 17.68
CA LEU A 100 -0.03 11.57 17.20
C LEU A 100 -0.29 10.26 17.95
N LEU A 101 -0.31 9.15 17.21
CA LEU A 101 -0.38 7.81 17.78
C LEU A 101 0.64 6.92 17.06
N VAL A 102 1.56 6.34 17.81
CA VAL A 102 2.55 5.39 17.33
C VAL A 102 2.28 4.04 17.97
N THR A 103 2.15 3.02 17.13
CA THR A 103 2.08 1.63 17.57
C THR A 103 3.31 0.86 17.13
N ARG A 104 3.68 -0.16 17.91
CA ARG A 104 4.60 -1.21 17.49
C ARG A 104 4.14 -2.58 17.98
N ASN A 105 4.17 -3.58 17.10
CA ASN A 105 3.63 -4.93 17.34
C ASN A 105 2.15 -4.92 17.80
N GLY A 106 1.38 -3.91 17.41
CA GLY A 106 -0.02 -3.72 17.79
C GLY A 106 -0.25 -2.93 19.10
N HIS A 107 0.79 -2.65 19.89
CA HIS A 107 0.68 -1.89 21.14
C HIS A 107 0.95 -0.40 20.93
N ILE A 108 0.26 0.47 21.68
CA ILE A 108 0.61 1.90 21.71
C ILE A 108 1.91 2.08 22.49
N VAL A 109 2.89 2.70 21.84
CA VAL A 109 4.16 3.10 22.46
C VAL A 109 4.23 4.60 22.73
N GLU A 110 3.46 5.40 21.97
CA GLU A 110 3.34 6.84 22.13
C GLU A 110 1.95 7.27 21.65
N GLU A 111 1.25 8.10 22.43
CA GLU A 111 -0.05 8.67 22.05
C GLU A 111 -0.23 9.99 22.78
N GLU A 112 -0.37 11.08 22.03
CA GLU A 112 -0.52 12.41 22.59
C GLU A 112 -1.49 13.24 21.76
N TYR A 113 -2.17 14.18 22.43
CA TYR A 113 -3.15 15.09 21.84
C TYR A 113 -2.86 16.51 22.28
N TRP A 114 -2.85 17.44 21.34
CA TRP A 114 -2.57 18.84 21.61
C TRP A 114 -3.83 19.71 21.56
N SER A 115 -3.71 20.94 22.05
CA SER A 115 -4.78 21.93 22.11
C SER A 115 -6.01 21.46 22.92
N TYR A 116 -7.13 21.20 22.25
CA TYR A 116 -8.40 20.80 22.87
C TYR A 116 -8.88 19.43 22.36
N TYR A 117 -8.00 18.70 21.66
CA TYR A 117 -8.29 17.38 21.13
C TYR A 117 -8.02 16.29 22.17
N SER A 118 -8.62 15.12 21.97
CA SER A 118 -8.46 13.94 22.81
C SER A 118 -8.67 12.66 21.99
N GLU A 119 -8.55 11.51 22.64
CA GLU A 119 -8.77 10.19 22.05
C GLU A 119 -10.18 9.98 21.48
N THR A 120 -11.13 10.81 21.89
CA THR A 120 -12.52 10.80 21.42
C THR A 120 -12.80 11.84 20.33
N SER A 121 -11.87 12.74 20.05
CA SER A 121 -12.01 13.75 19.01
C SER A 121 -11.98 13.13 17.62
N THR A 122 -12.92 13.54 16.78
CA THR A 122 -12.99 13.11 15.38
C THR A 122 -12.45 14.21 14.47
N HIS A 123 -11.70 13.80 13.45
CA HIS A 123 -11.11 14.70 12.44
C HIS A 123 -11.67 14.39 11.07
N HIS A 124 -11.78 15.42 10.23
CA HIS A 124 -11.98 15.26 8.79
C HIS A 124 -10.69 14.68 8.21
N ILE A 125 -10.69 13.41 7.78
CA ILE A 125 -9.45 12.76 7.36
C ILE A 125 -9.09 13.01 5.89
N PHE A 126 -9.87 13.87 5.21
CA PHE A 126 -9.72 14.18 3.79
C PHE A 126 -9.45 12.93 2.96
N SER A 127 -8.38 12.96 2.13
CA SER A 127 -8.07 11.89 1.20
C SER A 127 -7.68 10.55 1.82
N CYS A 128 -7.45 10.45 3.13
CA CYS A 128 -7.36 9.15 3.79
C CYS A 128 -8.67 8.33 3.64
N THR A 129 -9.81 8.99 3.41
CA THR A 129 -11.12 8.35 3.12
C THR A 129 -11.04 7.33 1.97
N LYS A 130 -10.15 7.55 1.01
CA LYS A 130 -9.93 6.68 -0.15
C LYS A 130 -9.52 5.28 0.27
N SER A 131 -8.56 5.17 1.17
CA SER A 131 -8.08 3.88 1.69
C SER A 131 -9.17 3.11 2.44
N PHE A 132 -10.07 3.79 3.16
CA PHE A 132 -11.26 3.17 3.76
C PHE A 132 -12.23 2.67 2.68
N THR A 133 -12.50 3.46 1.64
CA THR A 133 -13.40 3.07 0.55
C THR A 133 -12.84 1.87 -0.25
N SER A 134 -11.54 1.86 -0.52
CA SER A 134 -10.84 0.72 -1.12
C SER A 134 -10.90 -0.53 -0.24
N THR A 135 -10.77 -0.38 1.07
CA THR A 135 -10.95 -1.49 2.03
C THR A 135 -12.35 -2.09 1.90
N LEU A 136 -13.40 -1.26 1.82
CA LEU A 136 -14.78 -1.73 1.67
C LEU A 136 -15.02 -2.47 0.35
N ILE A 137 -14.32 -2.12 -0.73
CA ILE A 137 -14.35 -2.91 -1.98
C ILE A 137 -13.78 -4.30 -1.76
N GLY A 138 -12.64 -4.42 -1.09
CA GLY A 138 -12.06 -5.72 -0.75
C GLY A 138 -12.99 -6.58 0.10
N ILE A 139 -13.68 -5.96 1.06
CA ILE A 139 -14.71 -6.62 1.88
C ILE A 139 -15.88 -7.07 1.01
N ALA A 140 -16.39 -6.21 0.11
CA ALA A 140 -17.47 -6.54 -0.80
C ALA A 140 -17.12 -7.70 -1.75
N ILE A 141 -15.84 -7.81 -2.16
CA ILE A 141 -15.34 -8.98 -2.90
C ILE A 141 -15.37 -10.24 -2.03
N ARG A 142 -14.83 -10.17 -0.80
CA ARG A 142 -14.82 -11.29 0.15
C ARG A 142 -16.24 -11.81 0.45
N GLU A 143 -17.19 -10.91 0.63
CA GLU A 143 -18.60 -11.21 0.90
C GLU A 143 -19.41 -11.53 -0.38
N CYS A 144 -18.75 -11.62 -1.54
CA CYS A 144 -19.34 -11.98 -2.84
C CYS A 144 -20.42 -11.00 -3.35
N PHE A 145 -20.42 -9.74 -2.91
CA PHE A 145 -21.20 -8.66 -3.54
C PHE A 145 -20.56 -8.18 -4.85
N ILE A 146 -19.24 -8.38 -4.99
CA ILE A 146 -18.43 -8.07 -6.16
C ILE A 146 -17.66 -9.35 -6.52
N ASP A 147 -17.60 -9.74 -7.80
CA ASP A 147 -16.96 -11.01 -8.17
C ASP A 147 -15.44 -10.94 -7.99
N ASN A 148 -14.81 -9.85 -8.46
CA ASN A 148 -13.38 -9.57 -8.38
C ASN A 148 -13.05 -8.22 -9.04
N VAL A 149 -11.80 -7.79 -8.94
CA VAL A 149 -11.29 -6.52 -9.49
C VAL A 149 -11.30 -6.44 -11.02
N SER A 150 -11.46 -7.55 -11.75
CA SER A 150 -11.53 -7.55 -13.23
C SER A 150 -12.92 -7.27 -13.79
N GLN A 151 -13.98 -7.22 -12.96
CA GLN A 151 -15.32 -6.85 -13.41
C GLN A 151 -15.32 -5.47 -14.09
N LYS A 152 -16.13 -5.32 -15.15
CA LYS A 152 -16.21 -4.05 -15.88
C LYS A 152 -17.03 -3.05 -15.08
N VAL A 153 -16.57 -1.79 -15.08
CA VAL A 153 -17.24 -0.71 -14.35
C VAL A 153 -18.70 -0.56 -14.80
N LEU A 154 -18.96 -0.73 -16.10
CA LEU A 154 -20.31 -0.55 -16.66
C LEU A 154 -21.28 -1.69 -16.28
N ASP A 155 -20.78 -2.86 -15.86
CA ASP A 155 -21.62 -3.96 -15.42
C ASP A 155 -22.38 -3.62 -14.12
N PHE A 156 -21.83 -2.70 -13.31
CA PHE A 156 -22.48 -2.23 -12.07
C PHE A 156 -23.60 -1.21 -12.33
N PHE A 157 -23.68 -0.63 -13.52
CA PHE A 157 -24.63 0.44 -13.86
C PHE A 157 -25.41 0.15 -15.16
N PRO A 158 -26.11 -1.00 -15.26
CA PRO A 158 -26.73 -1.46 -16.51
C PRO A 158 -27.83 -0.52 -17.05
N ASP A 159 -28.45 0.27 -16.19
CA ASP A 159 -29.54 1.19 -16.54
C ASP A 159 -29.05 2.64 -16.82
N MET A 160 -27.75 2.91 -16.68
CA MET A 160 -27.20 4.24 -16.88
C MET A 160 -26.86 4.47 -18.36
N THR A 161 -27.34 5.58 -18.93
CA THR A 161 -26.92 6.01 -20.27
C THR A 161 -25.67 6.87 -20.14
N ILE A 162 -24.53 6.38 -20.64
CA ILE A 162 -23.22 7.02 -20.50
C ILE A 162 -22.86 7.79 -21.78
N GLU A 163 -22.38 9.02 -21.64
CA GLU A 163 -21.86 9.82 -22.75
C GLU A 163 -20.39 9.50 -23.07
N ASN A 164 -19.93 9.91 -24.25
CA ASN A 164 -18.54 9.74 -24.70
C ASN A 164 -18.07 8.28 -24.59
N MET A 165 -18.93 7.35 -25.01
CA MET A 165 -18.63 5.92 -25.02
C MET A 165 -17.63 5.57 -26.12
N ASP A 166 -16.63 4.77 -25.76
CA ASP A 166 -15.72 4.11 -26.68
C ASP A 166 -15.23 2.78 -26.09
N ALA A 167 -14.46 2.02 -26.87
CA ALA A 167 -13.96 0.71 -26.47
C ALA A 167 -13.06 0.74 -25.23
N ARG A 168 -12.44 1.88 -24.91
CA ARG A 168 -11.57 2.04 -23.72
C ARG A 168 -12.44 2.13 -22.48
N LYS A 169 -13.50 2.94 -22.52
CA LYS A 169 -14.47 3.04 -21.43
C LYS A 169 -15.19 1.71 -21.17
N GLU A 170 -15.57 0.98 -22.23
CA GLU A 170 -16.14 -0.37 -22.11
C GLU A 170 -15.17 -1.37 -21.47
N ALA A 171 -13.86 -1.20 -21.69
CA ALA A 171 -12.84 -2.07 -21.14
C ALA A 171 -12.44 -1.73 -19.70
N MET A 172 -12.87 -0.61 -19.13
CA MET A 172 -12.50 -0.17 -17.77
C MET A 172 -12.97 -1.18 -16.71
N THR A 173 -12.08 -1.59 -15.82
CA THR A 173 -12.33 -2.54 -14.75
C THR A 173 -12.34 -1.85 -13.40
N LEU A 174 -12.86 -2.54 -12.38
CA LEU A 174 -12.77 -2.10 -10.99
C LEU A 174 -11.31 -1.87 -10.54
N GLU A 175 -10.36 -2.70 -11.00
CA GLU A 175 -8.93 -2.52 -10.76
C GLU A 175 -8.40 -1.18 -11.27
N HIS A 176 -8.81 -0.74 -12.47
CA HIS A 176 -8.42 0.58 -12.99
C HIS A 176 -8.94 1.72 -12.12
N VAL A 177 -10.09 1.54 -11.47
CA VAL A 177 -10.65 2.52 -10.52
C VAL A 177 -9.87 2.51 -9.20
N LEU A 178 -9.57 1.33 -8.64
CA LEU A 178 -8.80 1.16 -7.41
C LEU A 178 -7.37 1.74 -7.52
N THR A 179 -6.78 1.65 -8.70
CA THR A 179 -5.39 2.06 -8.97
C THR A 179 -5.27 3.49 -9.50
N MET A 180 -6.38 4.22 -9.65
CA MET A 180 -6.42 5.56 -10.25
C MET A 180 -5.86 5.61 -11.68
N THR A 181 -6.13 4.56 -12.46
CA THR A 181 -5.69 4.42 -13.86
C THR A 181 -6.88 4.31 -14.82
N THR A 182 -8.00 4.98 -14.52
CA THR A 182 -9.25 4.89 -15.30
C THR A 182 -9.10 5.32 -16.75
N GLY A 183 -8.14 6.21 -17.05
CA GLY A 183 -7.95 6.80 -18.37
C GLY A 183 -8.97 7.89 -18.72
N LEU A 184 -9.88 8.24 -17.81
CA LEU A 184 -10.80 9.36 -17.98
C LEU A 184 -10.05 10.69 -17.93
N ASP A 185 -10.50 11.66 -18.72
CA ASP A 185 -9.97 13.02 -18.77
C ASP A 185 -10.36 13.79 -17.51
N TRP A 186 -9.66 13.51 -16.42
CA TRP A 186 -9.89 14.08 -15.09
C TRP A 186 -8.78 15.07 -14.72
N ASN A 187 -9.16 16.16 -14.06
CA ASN A 187 -8.23 17.18 -13.59
C ASN A 187 -8.78 17.87 -12.33
N GLU A 188 -8.35 17.40 -11.16
CA GLU A 188 -8.59 18.07 -9.86
C GLU A 188 -7.35 18.76 -9.28
N HIS A 189 -6.18 18.58 -9.90
CA HIS A 189 -4.92 19.10 -9.35
C HIS A 189 -4.40 20.36 -10.04
N ASN A 190 -4.86 20.69 -11.24
CA ASN A 190 -4.30 21.84 -11.95
C ASN A 190 -4.87 23.19 -11.47
N ASN A 191 -5.98 23.18 -10.71
CA ASN A 191 -6.62 24.36 -10.14
C ASN A 191 -6.83 24.16 -8.63
N SER A 192 -6.94 25.26 -7.86
CA SER A 192 -7.27 25.21 -6.43
C SER A 192 -8.58 24.47 -6.18
N TYR A 193 -8.70 23.79 -5.03
CA TYR A 193 -9.96 23.21 -4.58
C TYR A 193 -11.01 24.26 -4.19
N GLU A 194 -10.61 25.53 -4.02
CA GLU A 194 -11.53 26.66 -3.85
C GLU A 194 -12.08 27.18 -5.18
N ASP A 195 -11.48 26.78 -6.31
CA ASP A 195 -11.92 27.22 -7.63
C ASP A 195 -13.17 26.42 -8.06
N PRO A 196 -14.31 27.05 -8.33
CA PRO A 196 -15.52 26.35 -8.78
C PRO A 196 -15.34 25.65 -10.15
N THR A 197 -14.30 25.99 -10.91
CA THR A 197 -13.95 25.30 -12.16
C THR A 197 -13.12 24.03 -11.93
N ASN A 198 -12.68 23.74 -10.71
CA ASN A 198 -12.07 22.46 -10.37
C ASN A 198 -13.08 21.32 -10.61
N MET A 199 -12.65 20.23 -11.25
CA MET A 199 -13.55 19.12 -11.57
C MET A 199 -14.12 18.40 -10.33
N TYR A 200 -13.40 18.45 -9.20
CA TYR A 200 -13.94 18.00 -7.90
C TYR A 200 -15.24 18.75 -7.57
N ASN A 201 -15.20 20.09 -7.62
CA ASN A 201 -16.35 20.94 -7.31
C ASN A 201 -17.47 20.75 -8.33
N GLN A 202 -17.15 20.81 -9.63
CA GLN A 202 -18.14 20.58 -10.69
C GLN A 202 -18.86 19.24 -10.55
N MET A 203 -18.14 18.17 -10.18
CA MET A 203 -18.71 16.85 -9.99
C MET A 203 -19.67 16.83 -8.80
N PHE A 204 -19.26 17.32 -7.63
CA PHE A 204 -20.08 17.28 -6.41
C PHE A 204 -21.23 18.31 -6.42
N ASP A 205 -21.12 19.39 -7.19
CA ASP A 205 -22.21 20.34 -7.44
C ASP A 205 -23.20 19.82 -8.50
N SER A 206 -22.83 18.79 -9.27
CA SER A 206 -23.72 18.20 -10.25
C SER A 206 -24.87 17.43 -9.59
N PRO A 207 -26.05 17.31 -10.24
CA PRO A 207 -27.14 16.52 -9.68
C PRO A 207 -26.81 15.04 -9.49
N ASN A 208 -25.88 14.50 -10.28
CA ASN A 208 -25.45 13.10 -10.23
C ASN A 208 -23.93 13.01 -10.48
N PRO A 209 -23.12 12.99 -9.41
CA PRO A 209 -21.65 12.89 -9.49
C PRO A 209 -21.13 11.68 -10.26
N ILE A 210 -21.81 10.53 -10.16
CA ILE A 210 -21.41 9.29 -10.86
C ILE A 210 -21.63 9.42 -12.37
N GLN A 211 -22.78 9.95 -12.77
CA GLN A 211 -23.05 10.26 -14.17
C GLN A 211 -22.05 11.29 -14.71
N PHE A 212 -21.76 12.35 -13.94
CA PHE A 212 -20.76 13.35 -14.33
C PHE A 212 -19.41 12.70 -14.63
N PHE A 213 -18.90 11.89 -13.69
CA PHE A 213 -17.60 11.24 -13.81
C PHE A 213 -17.55 10.26 -14.99
N LEU A 214 -18.55 9.38 -15.12
CA LEU A 214 -18.55 8.39 -16.20
C LEU A 214 -18.83 9.00 -17.59
N ASN A 215 -19.45 10.18 -17.66
CA ASN A 215 -19.65 10.91 -18.93
C ASN A 215 -18.36 11.55 -19.46
N LEU A 216 -17.29 11.66 -18.67
CA LEU A 216 -16.04 12.25 -19.14
C LEU A 216 -15.48 11.50 -20.35
N PRO A 217 -14.88 12.18 -21.34
CA PRO A 217 -14.15 11.51 -22.40
C PRO A 217 -12.94 10.77 -21.81
N THR A 218 -12.48 9.72 -22.49
CA THR A 218 -11.23 9.02 -22.14
C THR A 218 -10.03 9.70 -22.82
N ALA A 219 -9.06 10.16 -22.02
CA ALA A 219 -7.79 10.71 -22.49
C ALA A 219 -6.75 9.60 -22.77
N TYR A 220 -6.79 8.52 -22.01
CA TYR A 220 -5.80 7.43 -22.06
C TYR A 220 -6.47 6.06 -22.10
N ASP A 221 -5.70 5.03 -22.44
CA ASP A 221 -6.13 3.64 -22.25
C ASP A 221 -6.14 3.32 -20.74
N PRO A 222 -7.19 2.68 -20.20
CA PRO A 222 -7.22 2.27 -18.80
C PRO A 222 -6.00 1.41 -18.44
N GLY A 223 -5.46 1.61 -17.24
CA GLY A 223 -4.25 0.94 -16.76
C GLY A 223 -2.93 1.57 -17.21
N THR A 224 -2.94 2.54 -18.13
CA THR A 224 -1.68 3.07 -18.72
C THR A 224 -1.15 4.36 -18.08
N HIS A 225 -2.02 5.16 -17.46
CA HIS A 225 -1.66 6.44 -16.86
C HIS A 225 -2.30 6.56 -15.50
N TRP A 226 -1.48 6.91 -14.50
CA TRP A 226 -1.97 7.27 -13.18
C TRP A 226 -2.41 8.73 -13.18
N VAL A 227 -3.65 8.97 -12.77
CA VAL A 227 -4.22 10.32 -12.61
C VAL A 227 -4.94 10.33 -11.29
N TYR A 228 -4.45 11.10 -10.31
CA TYR A 228 -5.11 11.19 -9.02
C TYR A 228 -6.54 11.73 -9.18
N THR A 229 -7.51 10.99 -8.65
CA THR A 229 -8.92 11.29 -8.85
C THR A 229 -9.79 10.91 -7.66
N THR A 230 -10.43 11.93 -7.09
CA THR A 230 -11.49 11.75 -6.11
C THR A 230 -12.74 11.15 -6.76
N GLY A 231 -12.99 11.45 -8.04
CA GLY A 231 -14.08 10.85 -8.83
C GLY A 231 -14.04 9.31 -8.87
N ALA A 232 -12.87 8.71 -9.08
CA ALA A 232 -12.75 7.25 -9.03
C ALA A 232 -13.07 6.69 -7.64
N SER A 233 -12.64 7.36 -6.58
CA SER A 233 -12.89 6.92 -5.21
C SER A 233 -14.38 7.03 -4.86
N HIS A 234 -15.05 8.07 -5.34
CA HIS A 234 -16.50 8.20 -5.17
C HIS A 234 -17.28 7.17 -6.01
N LEU A 235 -16.78 6.81 -7.20
CA LEU A 235 -17.31 5.71 -8.01
C LEU A 235 -17.25 4.37 -7.28
N LEU A 236 -16.17 4.07 -6.55
CA LEU A 236 -16.11 2.87 -5.70
C LEU A 236 -17.20 2.86 -4.63
N SER A 237 -17.46 4.01 -3.99
CA SER A 237 -18.55 4.15 -3.02
C SER A 237 -19.92 3.86 -3.66
N ALA A 238 -20.15 4.37 -4.86
CA ALA A 238 -21.38 4.05 -5.61
C ALA A 238 -21.49 2.56 -5.94
N ILE A 239 -20.38 1.92 -6.34
CA ILE A 239 -20.34 0.48 -6.62
C ILE A 239 -20.70 -0.33 -5.37
N ILE A 240 -20.17 0.03 -4.20
CA ILE A 240 -20.56 -0.59 -2.91
C ILE A 240 -22.07 -0.46 -2.72
N GLN A 241 -22.62 0.75 -2.90
CA GLN A 241 -24.04 0.98 -2.66
C GLN A 241 -24.97 0.22 -3.61
N VAL A 242 -24.66 0.17 -4.91
CA VAL A 242 -25.51 -0.55 -5.87
C VAL A 242 -25.42 -2.07 -5.72
N THR A 243 -24.26 -2.60 -5.33
CA THR A 243 -24.07 -4.06 -5.20
C THR A 243 -24.61 -4.61 -3.88
N THR A 244 -24.52 -3.83 -2.80
CA THR A 244 -24.97 -4.24 -1.46
C THR A 244 -26.40 -3.80 -1.15
N ASN A 245 -26.93 -2.81 -1.88
CA ASN A 245 -28.18 -2.12 -1.56
C ASN A 245 -28.19 -1.48 -0.14
N MET A 246 -27.00 -1.16 0.38
CA MET A 246 -26.76 -0.41 1.61
C MET A 246 -26.06 0.89 1.25
N THR A 247 -26.24 1.97 2.03
CA THR A 247 -25.30 3.09 1.91
C THR A 247 -23.89 2.61 2.25
N THR A 248 -22.86 3.22 1.68
CA THR A 248 -21.46 2.85 1.98
C THR A 248 -21.17 2.93 3.48
N ARG A 249 -21.80 3.89 4.18
CA ARG A 249 -21.70 4.00 5.63
C ARG A 249 -22.33 2.80 6.35
N GLU A 250 -23.53 2.38 5.99
CA GLU A 250 -24.19 1.22 6.60
C GLU A 250 -23.37 -0.06 6.37
N PHE A 251 -22.87 -0.25 5.14
CA PHE A 251 -22.00 -1.37 4.82
C PHE A 251 -20.71 -1.33 5.65
N ALA A 252 -20.10 -0.15 5.80
CA ALA A 252 -18.92 0.00 6.63
C ALA A 252 -19.20 -0.25 8.12
N ASP A 253 -20.34 0.21 8.65
CA ASP A 253 -20.74 -0.07 10.04
C ASP A 253 -20.87 -1.58 10.29
N GLU A 254 -21.42 -2.34 9.35
CA GLU A 254 -21.63 -3.77 9.48
C GLU A 254 -20.33 -4.59 9.34
N TYR A 255 -19.48 -4.27 8.36
CA TYR A 255 -18.37 -5.13 7.97
C TYR A 255 -16.97 -4.60 8.34
N LEU A 256 -16.83 -3.34 8.72
CA LEU A 256 -15.53 -2.73 9.06
C LEU A 256 -15.55 -2.03 10.41
N PHE A 257 -16.34 -0.97 10.57
CA PHE A 257 -16.33 -0.14 11.77
C PHE A 257 -16.86 -0.86 12.99
N GLY A 258 -17.93 -1.64 12.86
CA GLY A 258 -18.44 -2.50 13.94
C GLY A 258 -17.43 -3.56 14.36
N PRO A 259 -16.95 -4.43 13.43
CA PRO A 259 -15.98 -5.47 13.76
C PRO A 259 -14.65 -4.99 14.34
N LEU A 260 -14.17 -3.81 13.93
CA LEU A 260 -12.95 -3.21 14.46
C LEU A 260 -13.21 -2.24 15.60
N ASN A 261 -14.47 -2.03 16.01
CA ASN A 261 -14.87 -1.05 17.02
C ASN A 261 -14.26 0.35 16.76
N MET A 262 -14.49 0.89 15.57
CA MET A 262 -14.04 2.21 15.15
C MET A 262 -15.07 3.28 15.52
N THR A 263 -14.59 4.41 16.05
CA THR A 263 -15.44 5.56 16.42
C THR A 263 -15.50 6.59 15.30
N LEU A 264 -16.71 6.88 14.80
CA LEU A 264 -16.98 7.82 13.71
C LEU A 264 -17.67 9.10 14.19
N GLY A 265 -17.27 10.23 13.61
CA GLY A 265 -17.96 11.52 13.74
C GLY A 265 -19.02 11.75 12.66
N GLY A 266 -18.87 11.14 11.48
CA GLY A 266 -19.78 11.32 10.35
C GLY A 266 -19.17 10.87 9.03
N TRP A 267 -20.02 10.75 8.00
CA TRP A 267 -19.58 10.50 6.63
C TRP A 267 -20.55 11.17 5.65
N ASN A 268 -20.15 12.28 5.04
CA ASN A 268 -21.07 13.09 4.23
C ASN A 268 -21.52 12.36 2.97
N GLN A 269 -22.74 12.64 2.52
CA GLN A 269 -23.35 12.10 1.30
C GLN A 269 -23.47 13.19 0.24
N ASP A 270 -23.48 12.75 -1.02
CA ASP A 270 -23.87 13.59 -2.16
C ASP A 270 -25.41 13.73 -2.27
N LEU A 271 -25.86 14.42 -3.31
CA LEU A 271 -27.29 14.61 -3.59
C LEU A 271 -28.04 13.32 -4.00
N GLN A 272 -27.32 12.25 -4.35
CA GLN A 272 -27.87 10.94 -4.67
C GLN A 272 -27.90 10.01 -3.42
N GLY A 273 -27.43 10.49 -2.27
CA GLY A 273 -27.35 9.71 -1.03
C GLY A 273 -26.12 8.79 -0.96
N ILE A 274 -25.13 8.96 -1.84
CA ILE A 274 -23.91 8.17 -1.85
C ILE A 274 -22.91 8.82 -0.90
N ASN A 275 -22.40 8.08 0.09
CA ASN A 275 -21.35 8.62 0.95
C ASN A 275 -20.10 8.96 0.11
N ASN A 276 -19.47 10.10 0.37
CA ASN A 276 -18.32 10.55 -0.38
C ASN A 276 -17.11 9.63 -0.12
N GLY A 277 -16.79 8.76 -1.08
CA GLY A 277 -15.68 7.80 -0.97
C GLY A 277 -14.28 8.41 -1.10
N GLY A 278 -14.18 9.73 -1.29
CA GLY A 278 -12.93 10.39 -1.61
C GLY A 278 -12.35 11.26 -0.51
N THR A 279 -13.18 11.98 0.26
CA THR A 279 -12.69 12.99 1.20
C THR A 279 -13.47 13.13 2.51
N GLN A 280 -14.77 12.81 2.59
CA GLN A 280 -15.63 13.34 3.67
C GLN A 280 -15.90 12.38 4.84
N LEU A 281 -14.93 11.54 5.20
CA LEU A 281 -15.01 10.71 6.40
C LEU A 281 -14.48 11.48 7.62
N TYR A 282 -15.21 11.39 8.74
CA TYR A 282 -14.82 11.96 10.03
C TYR A 282 -14.64 10.85 11.05
N ILE A 283 -13.43 10.68 11.58
CA ILE A 283 -13.10 9.55 12.46
C ILE A 283 -12.05 9.92 13.50
N THR A 284 -11.91 9.11 14.55
CA THR A 284 -10.89 9.29 15.59
C THR A 284 -9.49 8.87 15.12
N LEU A 285 -8.45 9.44 15.73
CA LEU A 285 -7.05 9.08 15.47
C LEU A 285 -6.80 7.57 15.65
N ARG A 286 -7.36 7.00 16.71
CA ARG A 286 -7.31 5.55 16.98
C ARG A 286 -7.92 4.73 15.85
N ALA A 287 -9.05 5.15 15.30
CA ALA A 287 -9.67 4.42 14.20
C ALA A 287 -8.86 4.51 12.89
N MET A 288 -8.15 5.62 12.65
CA MET A 288 -7.14 5.70 11.57
C MET A 288 -6.03 4.64 11.78
N ALA A 289 -5.47 4.55 12.99
CA ALA A 289 -4.46 3.55 13.32
C ALA A 289 -4.99 2.10 13.18
N LYS A 290 -6.24 1.82 13.54
CA LYS A 290 -6.86 0.49 13.36
C LYS A 290 -6.89 0.05 11.89
N LEU A 291 -7.09 0.97 10.95
CA LEU A 291 -7.00 0.63 9.52
C LEU A 291 -5.58 0.20 9.14
N GLY A 292 -4.56 0.94 9.59
CA GLY A 292 -3.17 0.56 9.37
C GLY A 292 -2.83 -0.80 9.98
N LEU A 293 -3.30 -1.07 11.20
CA LEU A 293 -3.10 -2.36 11.89
C LEU A 293 -3.79 -3.52 11.18
N LEU A 294 -4.97 -3.30 10.58
CA LEU A 294 -5.66 -4.30 9.77
C LEU A 294 -4.81 -4.74 8.57
N TYR A 295 -4.24 -3.77 7.85
CA TYR A 295 -3.37 -4.07 6.71
C TYR A 295 -2.05 -4.70 7.15
N LEU A 296 -1.44 -4.20 8.23
CA LEU A 296 -0.22 -4.79 8.82
C LEU A 296 -0.44 -6.25 9.27
N SER A 297 -1.68 -6.63 9.57
CA SER A 297 -2.09 -7.99 9.98
C SER A 297 -2.65 -8.84 8.84
N ASN A 298 -2.29 -8.55 7.59
CA ASN A 298 -2.77 -9.29 6.41
C ASN A 298 -4.31 -9.38 6.32
N GLY A 299 -5.03 -8.35 6.77
CA GLY A 299 -6.49 -8.31 6.69
C GLY A 299 -7.21 -9.11 7.78
N THR A 300 -6.48 -9.68 8.74
CA THR A 300 -7.05 -10.38 9.89
C THR A 300 -7.14 -9.46 11.10
N TRP A 301 -8.25 -9.53 11.83
CA TRP A 301 -8.47 -8.81 13.08
C TRP A 301 -8.97 -9.78 14.15
N ASN A 302 -8.22 -9.96 15.24
CA ASN A 302 -8.59 -10.89 16.33
C ASN A 302 -8.93 -12.32 15.85
N GLY A 303 -8.21 -12.81 14.85
CA GLY A 303 -8.44 -14.14 14.26
C GLY A 303 -9.64 -14.23 13.31
N GLN A 304 -10.36 -13.13 13.08
CA GLN A 304 -11.37 -13.01 12.04
C GLN A 304 -10.75 -12.40 10.79
N GLU A 305 -10.94 -13.05 9.64
CA GLU A 305 -10.60 -12.47 8.33
C GLU A 305 -11.62 -11.37 7.99
N ILE A 306 -11.13 -10.14 7.87
CA ILE A 306 -11.93 -8.97 7.46
C ILE A 306 -11.66 -8.65 5.98
N LEU A 307 -10.40 -8.75 5.57
CA LEU A 307 -9.94 -8.69 4.18
C LEU A 307 -9.15 -9.95 3.85
N SER A 308 -9.27 -10.45 2.63
CA SER A 308 -8.43 -11.55 2.19
C SER A 308 -6.97 -11.10 2.08
N ASP A 309 -6.04 -12.00 2.43
CA ASP A 309 -4.60 -11.78 2.29
C ASP A 309 -4.22 -11.41 0.84
N GLU A 310 -4.88 -12.04 -0.14
CA GLU A 310 -4.68 -11.72 -1.57
C GLU A 310 -5.03 -10.26 -1.88
N TYR A 311 -6.15 -9.74 -1.37
CA TYR A 311 -6.54 -8.35 -1.61
C TYR A 311 -5.59 -7.38 -0.91
N VAL A 312 -5.18 -7.68 0.33
CA VAL A 312 -4.21 -6.86 1.07
C VAL A 312 -2.89 -6.80 0.32
N CYS A 313 -2.37 -7.96 -0.12
CA CYS A 313 -1.13 -8.03 -0.89
C CYS A 313 -1.21 -7.19 -2.17
N GLN A 314 -2.30 -7.27 -2.94
CA GLN A 314 -2.49 -6.46 -4.13
C GLN A 314 -2.58 -4.96 -3.81
N ALA A 315 -3.27 -4.62 -2.72
CA ALA A 315 -3.49 -3.24 -2.31
C ALA A 315 -2.21 -2.51 -1.88
N ILE A 316 -1.22 -3.23 -1.35
CA ILE A 316 0.06 -2.66 -0.88
C ILE A 316 1.25 -2.98 -1.80
N THR A 317 1.01 -3.59 -2.96
CA THR A 317 2.02 -3.81 -3.99
C THR A 317 1.91 -2.75 -5.08
N PRO A 318 3.02 -2.28 -5.70
CA PRO A 318 2.98 -1.33 -6.80
C PRO A 318 2.09 -1.79 -7.97
N GLN A 319 0.98 -1.08 -8.17
CA GLN A 319 0.09 -1.23 -9.33
C GLN A 319 0.27 -0.11 -10.36
N ALA A 320 0.68 1.07 -9.89
CA ALA A 320 1.04 2.20 -10.75
C ALA A 320 2.29 2.91 -10.23
N THR A 321 3.22 3.26 -11.12
CA THR A 321 4.40 4.05 -10.78
C THR A 321 4.11 5.53 -10.96
N ILE A 322 4.34 6.35 -9.92
CA ILE A 322 4.09 7.80 -9.95
C ILE A 322 5.41 8.57 -10.14
N GLY A 323 6.51 8.09 -9.56
CA GLY A 323 7.80 8.74 -9.63
C GLY A 323 8.94 7.79 -9.26
N THR A 324 10.11 8.37 -8.94
CA THR A 324 11.23 7.62 -8.37
C THR A 324 10.84 7.15 -6.98
N ASP A 325 10.91 5.85 -6.76
CA ASP A 325 10.62 5.17 -5.50
C ASP A 325 9.20 5.37 -4.91
N LEU A 326 8.31 6.06 -5.64
CA LEU A 326 6.91 6.27 -5.25
C LEU A 326 5.96 5.57 -6.23
N ALA A 327 5.13 4.69 -5.68
CA ALA A 327 4.10 3.96 -6.40
C ALA A 327 2.74 4.09 -5.71
N TYR A 328 1.72 3.52 -6.36
CA TYR A 328 0.35 3.46 -5.88
C TYR A 328 -0.17 2.03 -5.96
N GLY A 329 -0.88 1.61 -4.92
CA GLY A 329 -1.59 0.34 -4.87
C GLY A 329 -3.10 0.55 -5.02
N TYR A 330 -3.90 -0.18 -4.25
CA TYR A 330 -5.35 0.02 -4.19
C TYR A 330 -5.69 1.14 -3.20
N GLN A 331 -5.53 2.38 -3.66
CA GLN A 331 -5.73 3.62 -2.90
C GLN A 331 -4.82 3.77 -1.67
N TRP A 332 -3.59 3.26 -1.79
CA TRP A 332 -2.49 3.43 -0.84
C TRP A 332 -1.26 3.99 -1.58
N TRP A 333 -0.62 4.99 -0.98
CA TRP A 333 0.69 5.48 -1.42
C TRP A 333 1.77 4.51 -0.97
N LEU A 334 2.68 4.14 -1.85
CA LEU A 334 3.71 3.13 -1.59
C LEU A 334 5.09 3.75 -1.74
N ASP A 335 5.86 3.76 -0.66
CA ASP A 335 7.28 4.07 -0.70
C ASP A 335 8.03 2.75 -0.93
N THR A 336 8.53 2.59 -2.15
CA THR A 336 9.20 1.37 -2.59
C THR A 336 10.68 1.31 -2.19
N ALA A 337 11.27 2.42 -1.74
CA ALA A 337 12.63 2.42 -1.20
C ALA A 337 12.68 1.81 0.21
N TYR A 338 11.66 2.09 1.02
CA TYR A 338 11.57 1.62 2.41
C TYR A 338 10.54 0.52 2.65
N ASN A 339 9.86 0.07 1.58
CA ASN A 339 8.77 -0.91 1.66
C ASN A 339 7.67 -0.51 2.67
N THR A 340 7.34 0.79 2.71
CA THR A 340 6.29 1.34 3.57
C THR A 340 5.11 1.80 2.72
N PHE A 341 3.95 1.96 3.35
CA PHE A 341 2.77 2.47 2.68
C PHE A 341 1.99 3.43 3.56
N SER A 342 1.18 4.29 2.93
CA SER A 342 0.46 5.32 3.64
C SER A 342 -0.86 5.75 3.00
N ALA A 343 -1.80 6.15 3.85
CA ALA A 343 -2.94 6.98 3.47
C ALA A 343 -2.57 8.43 3.79
N ARG A 344 -2.79 9.34 2.83
CA ARG A 344 -2.41 10.75 2.93
C ARG A 344 -3.61 11.63 2.61
N GLY A 345 -4.00 12.45 3.57
CA GLY A 345 -5.08 13.43 3.48
C GLY A 345 -4.53 14.85 3.53
N SER A 346 -5.24 15.77 2.88
CA SER A 346 -4.99 17.21 3.01
C SER A 346 -4.98 17.63 4.48
N GLU A 347 -4.31 18.74 4.77
CA GLU A 347 -4.21 19.28 6.13
C GLU A 347 -3.46 18.39 7.13
N GLY A 348 -2.56 17.52 6.66
CA GLY A 348 -1.66 16.71 7.50
C GLY A 348 -2.34 15.51 8.17
N GLN A 349 -3.27 14.86 7.46
CA GLN A 349 -3.89 13.62 7.95
C GLN A 349 -3.13 12.42 7.40
N TYR A 350 -2.60 11.58 8.27
CA TYR A 350 -1.75 10.47 7.85
C TYR A 350 -2.04 9.17 8.56
N ILE A 351 -1.94 8.08 7.80
CA ILE A 351 -1.74 6.73 8.31
C ILE A 351 -0.48 6.21 7.63
N PHE A 352 0.61 6.02 8.36
CA PHE A 352 1.82 5.37 7.86
C PHE A 352 1.91 3.95 8.42
N VAL A 353 2.33 3.01 7.59
CA VAL A 353 2.56 1.63 7.98
C VAL A 353 3.94 1.21 7.50
N ALA A 354 4.75 0.70 8.43
CA ALA A 354 6.08 0.20 8.17
C ALA A 354 6.14 -1.29 8.54
N PRO A 355 5.82 -2.19 7.59
CA PRO A 355 5.72 -3.63 7.81
C PRO A 355 6.94 -4.28 8.45
N GLU A 356 8.13 -3.94 7.97
CA GLU A 356 9.39 -4.55 8.44
C GLU A 356 9.62 -4.32 9.94
N PHE A 357 9.05 -3.23 10.49
CA PHE A 357 9.22 -2.83 11.87
C PHE A 357 7.98 -3.08 12.73
N ASN A 358 6.90 -3.62 12.16
CA ASN A 358 5.58 -3.77 12.77
C ASN A 358 5.03 -2.46 13.34
N ILE A 359 5.22 -1.34 12.65
CA ILE A 359 4.83 0.00 13.11
C ILE A 359 3.64 0.53 12.31
N VAL A 360 2.69 1.12 13.02
CA VAL A 360 1.63 1.98 12.44
C VAL A 360 1.66 3.32 13.14
N ILE A 361 1.59 4.40 12.37
CA ILE A 361 1.59 5.78 12.86
C ILE A 361 0.35 6.46 12.30
N ALA A 362 -0.44 7.09 13.16
CA ALA A 362 -1.53 7.96 12.76
C ALA A 362 -1.23 9.39 13.22
N ILE A 363 -1.49 10.35 12.34
CA ILE A 363 -1.32 11.79 12.60
C ILE A 363 -2.59 12.51 12.15
N THR A 364 -3.07 13.41 13.00
CA THR A 364 -4.09 14.40 12.64
C THR A 364 -3.50 15.79 12.90
N GLN A 365 -3.64 16.68 11.93
CA GLN A 365 -3.12 18.05 11.98
C GLN A 365 -4.21 19.03 11.49
N GLY A 366 -4.02 20.32 11.69
CA GLY A 366 -4.79 21.39 11.05
C GLY A 366 -3.93 22.22 10.11
N ALA A 367 -3.13 21.57 9.26
CA ALA A 367 -2.22 22.28 8.37
C ALA A 367 -3.04 22.99 7.29
N ASP A 368 -3.23 24.30 7.38
CA ASP A 368 -3.66 25.06 6.21
C ASP A 368 -2.48 25.18 5.21
N ASP A 369 -2.67 25.86 4.08
CA ASP A 369 -1.58 26.16 3.12
C ASP A 369 -0.39 26.94 3.76
N TYR A 370 -0.49 27.35 5.04
CA TYR A 370 0.52 28.08 5.79
C TYR A 370 1.15 27.31 6.96
N GLY A 371 0.62 26.14 7.32
CA GLY A 371 1.17 25.28 8.37
C GLY A 371 2.35 24.46 7.88
N GLU A 372 3.44 24.41 8.66
CA GLU A 372 4.54 23.48 8.38
C GLU A 372 4.05 22.04 8.57
N ASP A 373 4.21 21.21 7.54
CA ASP A 373 3.99 19.77 7.62
C ASP A 373 5.31 19.08 7.98
N ILE A 374 5.39 18.60 9.23
CA ILE A 374 6.62 18.08 9.85
C ILE A 374 6.61 16.55 9.95
N HIS A 375 5.75 15.87 9.18
CA HIS A 375 5.63 14.41 9.26
C HIS A 375 6.94 13.68 8.91
N GLU A 376 7.77 14.21 8.00
CA GLU A 376 9.04 13.59 7.62
C GLU A 376 10.01 13.54 8.82
N GLU A 377 10.12 14.63 9.58
CA GLU A 377 10.92 14.70 10.80
C GLU A 377 10.38 13.73 11.86
N ILE A 378 9.07 13.70 12.08
CA ILE A 378 8.42 12.75 13.00
C ILE A 378 8.77 11.30 12.62
N LEU A 379 8.64 10.95 11.34
CA LEU A 379 9.00 9.61 10.84
C LEU A 379 10.48 9.29 11.06
N GLN A 380 11.36 10.28 10.88
CA GLN A 380 12.79 10.12 11.10
C GLN A 380 13.13 9.86 12.58
N TYR A 381 12.47 10.55 13.52
CA TYR A 381 12.61 10.26 14.95
C TYR A 381 12.12 8.87 15.29
N ILE A 382 10.94 8.46 14.79
CA ILE A 382 10.38 7.13 15.04
C ILE A 382 11.32 6.05 14.50
N ALA A 383 11.82 6.20 13.27
CA ALA A 383 12.81 5.27 12.70
C ALA A 383 14.08 5.18 13.55
N ASN A 384 14.62 6.32 13.99
CA ASN A 384 15.83 6.36 14.84
C ASN A 384 15.61 5.79 16.24
N SER A 385 14.36 5.73 16.71
CA SER A 385 14.03 5.17 18.02
C SER A 385 14.11 3.64 18.05
N ILE A 386 14.10 2.96 16.90
CA ILE A 386 14.11 1.50 16.83
C ILE A 386 15.46 0.97 17.34
N ILE A 387 15.40 0.11 18.36
CA ILE A 387 16.58 -0.57 18.93
C ILE A 387 16.76 -1.90 18.21
N ASP A 388 17.81 -2.00 17.39
CA ASP A 388 18.17 -3.26 16.74
C ASP A 388 18.63 -4.29 17.79
N ALA A 389 18.09 -5.49 17.73
CA ALA A 389 18.49 -6.61 18.59
C ALA A 389 20.00 -6.93 18.50
N GLU A 390 20.68 -6.57 17.41
CA GLU A 390 22.12 -6.80 17.23
C GLU A 390 23.02 -5.83 18.04
N THR A 391 22.50 -4.68 18.50
CA THR A 391 23.31 -3.73 19.26
C THR A 391 23.51 -4.12 20.73
N THR A 392 22.67 -4.99 21.28
CA THR A 392 22.77 -5.45 22.68
C THR A 392 23.76 -6.58 22.89
N THR A 393 24.14 -7.34 21.86
CA THR A 393 25.13 -8.43 22.01
C THR A 393 26.58 -7.96 22.09
N ASN A 394 26.89 -6.75 21.62
CA ASN A 394 28.27 -6.24 21.66
C ASN A 394 28.63 -5.56 22.99
N THR A 395 27.65 -5.06 23.75
CA THR A 395 27.93 -4.39 25.03
C THR A 395 28.16 -5.36 26.20
N GLU A 396 27.45 -6.51 26.24
CA GLU A 396 27.73 -7.54 27.26
C GLU A 396 29.02 -8.33 26.98
N MET A 397 29.39 -8.50 25.71
CA MET A 397 30.64 -9.18 25.34
C MET A 397 31.87 -8.28 25.56
N ASP A 398 31.75 -6.96 25.42
CA ASP A 398 32.80 -5.98 25.74
C ASP A 398 33.00 -5.77 27.25
N LEU A 399 31.99 -6.05 28.09
CA LEU A 399 32.14 -6.05 29.55
C LEU A 399 32.78 -7.33 30.10
N LEU A 400 32.78 -8.43 29.33
CA LEU A 400 33.41 -9.70 29.72
C LEU A 400 34.85 -9.86 29.20
N LEU A 401 35.24 -9.12 28.16
CA LEU A 401 36.59 -9.14 27.60
C LEU A 401 37.73 -8.66 28.54
N PRO A 402 37.52 -7.73 29.51
CA PRO A 402 38.58 -7.36 30.46
C PRO A 402 38.77 -8.40 31.58
N ILE A 403 37.78 -9.25 31.87
CA ILE A 403 37.82 -10.19 32.99
C ILE A 403 38.57 -11.48 32.61
N ILE A 404 38.50 -11.90 31.35
CA ILE A 404 39.22 -13.09 30.85
C ILE A 404 40.67 -12.75 30.45
N GLY A 405 40.94 -11.49 30.05
CA GLY A 405 42.28 -11.03 29.64
C GLY A 405 43.30 -10.87 30.77
N ILE A 406 42.87 -10.68 32.02
CA ILE A 406 43.80 -10.48 33.16
C ILE A 406 44.24 -11.81 33.80
N GLY A 407 43.43 -12.87 33.68
CA GLY A 407 43.78 -14.20 34.20
C GLY A 407 44.82 -14.96 33.38
N ALA A 408 44.86 -14.76 32.05
CA ALA A 408 45.76 -15.50 31.16
C ALA A 408 47.19 -14.94 31.10
N VAL A 409 47.37 -13.62 31.33
CA VAL A 409 48.70 -12.99 31.31
C VAL A 409 49.51 -13.28 32.57
N ALA A 410 48.85 -13.56 33.71
CA ALA A 410 49.53 -13.91 34.95
C ALA A 410 50.13 -15.34 34.96
N MET A 411 49.58 -16.30 34.19
CA MET A 411 50.12 -17.67 34.15
C MET A 411 51.28 -17.86 33.18
N VAL A 412 51.43 -17.02 32.15
CA VAL A 412 52.55 -17.13 31.19
C VAL A 412 53.83 -16.48 31.73
N ALA A 413 53.73 -15.49 32.62
CA ALA A 413 54.90 -14.85 33.23
C ALA A 413 55.62 -15.71 34.28
N VAL A 414 54.96 -16.69 34.89
CA VAL A 414 55.58 -17.56 35.93
C VAL A 414 56.39 -18.71 35.31
N VAL A 415 56.10 -19.13 34.08
CA VAL A 415 56.80 -20.27 33.43
C VAL A 415 58.09 -19.85 32.72
N VAL A 416 58.23 -18.57 32.33
CA VAL A 416 59.42 -18.09 31.60
C VAL A 416 60.61 -17.76 32.51
N PHE A 417 60.41 -17.61 33.83
CA PHE A 417 61.50 -17.30 34.76
C PHE A 417 62.24 -18.52 35.33
N HIS A 418 61.82 -19.75 35.04
CA HIS A 418 62.42 -20.97 35.61
C HIS A 418 63.32 -21.80 34.66
N VAL A 419 63.62 -21.33 33.45
CA VAL A 419 64.43 -22.09 32.46
C VAL A 419 65.74 -21.36 32.05
N ARG A 420 66.23 -20.40 32.84
CA ARG A 420 67.51 -19.72 32.57
C ARG A 420 68.59 -19.85 33.65
N LYS A 421 68.52 -20.91 34.47
CA LYS A 421 69.64 -21.39 35.29
C LYS A 421 69.62 -22.92 35.40
N SER A 422 70.25 -23.59 34.44
CA SER A 422 70.90 -24.90 34.58
C SER A 422 71.82 -25.14 33.40
#